data_AF-A0A6F9ATA8-F1
#
_entry.id   AF-A0A6F9ATA8-F1
#
_cell.length_a   1.000
_cell.length_b   1.000
_cell.length_c   1.000
_cell.angle_alpha   90.00
_cell.angle_beta   90.00
_cell.angle_gamma   90.00
#
_symmetry.space_group_name_H-M   'P 1'
#
loop_
_entity.id
_entity.type
_entity.pdbx_description
1 polymer ?
#
loop_
_entity_poly.entity_id
_entity_poly.type
_entity_poly.pdbx_seq_one_letter_code
_entity_poly.pdbx_strand_id
1 'polypeptide(L)'
;MRRGEEMRWRGEERRGEERRGEERREERRGGEERRGEERRGEERRECEGQKMVGGCVCPLEKGKFGPLAPAIGEPIHGARNLEVVDVQSKQVTVRWEPFGYNVTRCHSYNLTVQYRSLVAGKDETREEVCYDTLGRDPQHTIHNLTPYTNLSVKLVLKNPEGVKESPEMELQTDEDVPGAVPVESIQGSAYEEKMILKWREPAQTYGIITQYEISYKTVSSFDPELDLSNQSGKVLKHANETSHIFLGLYPGSTYSFTLRASTAKGYGPPVITQFTTKISGQSLAPRHLAPRHLAPSPLAPSS
;
A
#
# COMPACT_ATOMS: atom_id res chain seq x y z
N MET A 1 -4.59 -91.36 14.12
CA MET A 1 -5.09 -90.68 15.33
C MET A 1 -3.96 -90.05 16.17
N ARG A 2 -2.98 -89.36 15.54
CA ARG A 2 -1.83 -88.72 16.24
C ARG A 2 -1.27 -87.48 15.53
N ARG A 3 -2.09 -86.76 14.75
CA ARG A 3 -1.72 -85.48 14.10
C ARG A 3 -2.70 -84.33 14.35
N GLY A 4 -3.92 -84.63 14.80
CA GLY A 4 -4.93 -83.60 15.10
C GLY A 4 -4.78 -82.98 16.50
N GLU A 5 -4.24 -83.72 17.46
CA GLU A 5 -4.10 -83.25 18.85
C GLU A 5 -2.89 -82.31 19.03
N GLU A 6 -1.85 -82.48 18.22
CA GLU A 6 -0.63 -81.66 18.26
C GLU A 6 -0.86 -80.24 17.69
N MET A 7 -1.75 -80.09 16.70
CA MET A 7 -2.13 -78.77 16.17
C MET A 7 -3.09 -78.01 17.08
N ARG A 8 -3.90 -78.72 17.88
CA ARG A 8 -4.80 -78.10 18.86
C ARG A 8 -4.00 -77.51 20.04
N TRP A 9 -2.97 -78.23 20.49
CA TRP A 9 -2.06 -77.78 21.56
C TRP A 9 -1.28 -76.51 21.18
N ARG A 10 -0.69 -76.46 19.97
CA ARG A 10 0.01 -75.25 19.47
C ARG A 10 -0.91 -74.04 19.29
N GLY A 11 -2.21 -74.27 19.08
CA GLY A 11 -3.20 -73.21 18.96
C GLY A 11 -3.60 -72.59 20.31
N GLU A 12 -3.69 -73.41 21.37
CA GLU A 12 -3.95 -72.93 22.74
C GLU A 12 -2.72 -72.23 23.35
N GLU A 13 -1.51 -72.72 23.06
CA GLU A 13 -0.26 -72.10 23.52
C GLU A 13 -0.07 -70.70 22.91
N ARG A 14 -0.33 -70.54 21.60
CA ARG A 14 -0.33 -69.22 20.95
C ARG A 14 -1.39 -68.26 21.50
N ARG A 15 -2.60 -68.74 21.80
CA ARG A 15 -3.65 -67.89 22.44
C ARG A 15 -3.29 -67.52 23.88
N GLY A 16 -2.55 -68.38 24.58
CA GLY A 16 -2.02 -68.10 25.91
C GLY A 16 -0.92 -67.03 25.91
N GLU A 17 -0.02 -67.07 24.93
CA GLU A 17 1.01 -66.03 24.74
C GLU A 17 0.42 -64.69 24.31
N GLU A 18 -0.60 -64.70 23.45
CA GLU A 18 -1.28 -63.48 22.98
C GLU A 18 -2.04 -62.78 24.12
N ARG A 19 -2.76 -63.54 24.98
CA ARG A 19 -3.38 -63.01 26.20
C ARG A 19 -2.38 -62.46 27.20
N ARG A 20 -1.23 -63.13 27.41
CA ARG A 20 -0.15 -62.61 28.29
C ARG A 20 0.52 -61.36 27.71
N GLY A 21 0.54 -61.23 26.38
CA GLY A 21 1.03 -60.03 25.70
C GLY A 21 0.09 -58.83 25.85
N GLU A 22 -1.22 -59.06 25.83
CA GLU A 22 -2.25 -58.04 26.01
C GLU A 22 -2.31 -57.55 27.47
N GLU A 23 -2.25 -58.46 28.45
CA GLU A 23 -2.23 -58.13 29.88
C GLU A 23 -0.98 -57.30 30.26
N ARG A 24 0.19 -57.61 29.70
CA ARG A 24 1.41 -56.79 29.85
C ARG A 24 1.34 -55.42 29.17
N ARG A 25 0.52 -55.27 28.13
CA ARG A 25 0.29 -53.98 27.47
C ARG A 25 -0.67 -53.10 28.29
N GLU A 26 -1.70 -53.69 28.90
CA GLU A 26 -2.59 -52.98 29.82
C GLU A 26 -1.87 -52.54 31.11
N GLU A 27 -1.01 -53.39 31.71
CA GLU A 27 -0.18 -52.99 32.86
C GLU A 27 0.75 -51.82 32.54
N ARG A 28 1.38 -51.81 31.35
CA ARG A 28 2.21 -50.67 30.92
C ARG A 28 1.38 -49.40 30.71
N ARG A 29 0.17 -49.52 30.15
CA ARG A 29 -0.73 -48.37 29.91
C ARG A 29 -1.23 -47.78 31.24
N GLY A 30 -1.61 -48.63 32.19
CA GLY A 30 -2.00 -48.20 33.54
C GLY A 30 -0.84 -47.61 34.35
N GLY A 31 0.40 -48.06 34.11
CA GLY A 31 1.61 -47.48 34.70
C GLY A 31 1.98 -46.10 34.14
N GLU A 32 1.79 -45.87 32.84
CA GLU A 32 1.98 -44.56 32.21
C GLU A 32 0.88 -43.56 32.59
N GLU A 33 -0.37 -44.01 32.72
CA GLU A 33 -1.49 -43.16 33.12
C GLU A 33 -1.37 -42.72 34.59
N ARG A 34 -0.96 -43.61 35.50
CA ARG A 34 -0.65 -43.25 36.90
C ARG A 34 0.54 -42.29 37.03
N ARG A 35 1.60 -42.46 36.21
CA ARG A 35 2.71 -41.50 36.16
C ARG A 35 2.30 -40.15 35.56
N GLY A 36 1.33 -40.15 34.65
CA GLY A 36 0.73 -38.94 34.09
C GLY A 36 -0.14 -38.18 35.09
N GLU A 37 -0.94 -38.87 35.90
CA GLU A 37 -1.74 -38.27 36.98
C GLU A 37 -0.89 -37.81 38.17
N GLU A 38 0.18 -38.53 38.52
CA GLU A 38 1.12 -38.11 39.57
C GLU A 38 1.91 -36.86 39.15
N ARG A 39 2.37 -36.79 37.89
CA ARG A 39 2.97 -35.56 37.32
C ARG A 39 1.97 -34.40 37.21
N ARG A 40 0.72 -34.65 36.82
CA ARG A 40 -0.33 -33.62 36.83
C ARG A 40 -0.70 -33.17 38.24
N GLY A 41 -0.65 -34.07 39.22
CA GLY A 41 -0.84 -33.75 40.63
C GLY A 41 0.31 -32.94 41.24
N GLU A 42 1.54 -33.20 40.78
CA GLU A 42 2.76 -32.46 41.17
C GLU A 42 2.81 -31.08 40.50
N GLU A 43 2.52 -30.97 39.18
CA GLU A 43 2.36 -29.68 38.47
C GLU A 43 1.21 -28.83 39.06
N ARG A 44 0.11 -29.47 39.47
CA ARG A 44 -1.05 -28.76 40.05
C ARG A 44 -0.82 -28.34 41.51
N ARG A 45 0.03 -29.03 42.27
CA ARG A 45 0.48 -28.60 43.60
C ARG A 45 1.56 -27.51 43.54
N GLU A 46 2.27 -27.38 42.43
CA GLU A 46 3.24 -26.30 42.21
C GLU A 46 2.58 -24.96 41.81
N CYS A 47 1.30 -24.98 41.38
CA CYS A 47 0.58 -23.78 40.93
C CYS A 47 -0.32 -23.09 41.97
N GLU A 48 -0.61 -23.70 43.12
CA GLU A 48 -1.52 -23.12 44.13
C GLU A 48 -0.87 -22.12 45.12
N GLY A 49 0.39 -21.71 44.87
CA GLY A 49 1.13 -20.76 45.71
C GLY A 49 1.55 -19.43 45.06
N GLN A 50 1.23 -19.17 43.79
CA GLN A 50 1.74 -18.00 43.07
C GLN A 50 0.65 -16.95 42.82
N LYS A 51 0.61 -15.93 43.68
CA LYS A 51 -0.10 -14.68 43.39
C LYS A 51 0.72 -13.88 42.37
N MET A 52 0.21 -13.76 41.15
CA MET A 52 0.81 -12.97 40.07
C MET A 52 0.88 -11.49 40.44
N VAL A 53 2.10 -10.97 40.65
CA VAL A 53 2.45 -9.54 40.50
C VAL A 53 3.93 -9.46 40.09
N GLY A 54 4.23 -8.93 38.90
CA GLY A 54 5.60 -8.65 38.44
C GLY A 54 6.39 -9.90 38.03
N GLY A 55 6.49 -10.16 36.73
CA GLY A 55 7.16 -11.34 36.19
C GLY A 55 8.67 -11.36 36.45
N CYS A 56 9.10 -12.14 37.45
CA CYS A 56 10.42 -12.76 37.55
C CYS A 56 10.31 -14.00 38.45
N VAL A 57 10.46 -15.21 37.87
CA VAL A 57 10.70 -16.43 38.65
C VAL A 57 12.21 -16.64 38.69
N CYS A 58 12.83 -16.47 39.86
CA CYS A 58 14.15 -17.04 40.13
C CYS A 58 13.94 -18.24 41.07
N PRO A 59 14.43 -19.44 40.74
CA PRO A 59 14.46 -20.53 41.70
C PRO A 59 15.53 -20.22 42.74
N LEU A 60 15.12 -19.73 43.91
CA LEU A 60 15.98 -19.67 45.11
C LEU A 60 16.03 -21.07 45.73
N GLU A 61 16.84 -21.96 45.15
CA GLU A 61 17.37 -23.08 45.92
C GLU A 61 18.35 -22.52 46.97
N LYS A 62 18.04 -22.76 48.24
CA LYS A 62 18.86 -22.33 49.38
C LYS A 62 20.25 -22.96 49.26
N GLY A 63 21.30 -22.13 49.19
CA GLY A 63 22.63 -22.52 49.67
C GLY A 63 23.75 -22.75 48.64
N LYS A 64 23.68 -22.19 47.42
CA LYS A 64 24.87 -22.01 46.58
C LYS A 64 24.87 -20.61 45.97
N PHE A 65 25.81 -19.76 46.39
CA PHE A 65 26.15 -18.55 45.66
C PHE A 65 26.83 -18.97 44.34
N GLY A 66 26.02 -19.26 43.33
CA GLY A 66 26.44 -19.17 41.93
C GLY A 66 26.73 -17.71 41.58
N PRO A 67 27.38 -17.42 40.44
CA PRO A 67 27.59 -16.05 40.01
C PRO A 67 26.23 -15.34 39.99
N LEU A 68 26.15 -14.20 40.69
CA LEU A 68 24.95 -13.36 40.74
C LEU A 68 24.43 -13.20 39.31
N ALA A 69 23.20 -13.65 39.05
CA ALA A 69 22.57 -13.40 37.76
C ALA A 69 22.67 -11.89 37.50
N PRO A 70 23.12 -11.45 36.32
CA PRO A 70 23.28 -10.03 36.03
C PRO A 70 21.96 -9.34 36.29
N ALA A 71 21.98 -8.32 37.17
CA ALA A 71 20.78 -7.58 37.52
C ALA A 71 20.12 -7.04 36.24
N ILE A 72 18.89 -7.51 36.00
CA ILE A 72 18.04 -6.99 34.94
C ILE A 72 17.78 -5.51 35.28
N GLY A 73 17.91 -4.65 34.28
CA GLY A 73 17.71 -3.21 34.43
C GLY A 73 17.20 -2.61 33.14
N GLU A 74 16.82 -1.34 33.15
CA GLU A 74 16.45 -0.62 31.93
C GLU A 74 17.61 -0.63 30.91
N PRO A 75 17.31 -0.51 29.60
CA PRO A 75 18.37 -0.44 28.60
C PRO A 75 19.30 0.74 28.90
N ILE A 76 20.61 0.60 28.68
CA ILE A 76 21.57 1.65 29.04
C ILE A 76 21.38 2.90 28.16
N HIS A 77 21.14 2.68 26.87
CA HIS A 77 20.87 3.70 25.87
C HIS A 77 20.06 3.10 24.71
N GLY A 78 19.51 3.94 23.83
CA GLY A 78 18.87 3.49 22.60
C GLY A 78 19.88 3.01 21.55
N ALA A 79 19.37 2.54 20.41
CA ALA A 79 20.19 2.20 19.26
C ALA A 79 21.00 3.41 18.77
N ARG A 80 22.21 3.17 18.28
CA ARG A 80 23.16 4.21 17.83
C ARG A 80 23.43 4.08 16.33
N ASN A 81 23.98 5.14 15.75
CA ASN A 81 24.30 5.24 14.32
C ASN A 81 23.12 4.82 13.44
N LEU A 82 21.94 5.37 13.74
CA LEU A 82 20.76 5.22 12.90
C LEU A 82 21.03 5.96 11.58
N GLU A 83 21.03 5.22 10.48
CA GLU A 83 21.38 5.73 9.15
C GLU A 83 20.35 5.26 8.12
N VAL A 84 20.19 6.07 7.07
CA VAL A 84 19.37 5.71 5.91
C VAL A 84 20.20 4.93 4.91
N VAL A 85 19.68 3.78 4.48
CA VAL A 85 20.29 2.91 3.47
C VAL A 85 19.75 3.22 2.08
N ASP A 86 18.43 3.35 2.01
CA ASP A 86 17.70 3.51 0.76
C ASP A 86 16.43 4.32 1.01
N VAL A 87 16.10 5.18 0.06
CA VAL A 87 14.89 6.00 0.07
C VAL A 87 14.17 5.80 -1.26
N GLN A 88 12.92 5.36 -1.17
CA GLN A 88 12.01 5.23 -2.30
C GLN A 88 10.72 5.99 -2.00
N SER A 89 9.82 6.06 -2.99
CA SER A 89 8.59 6.82 -2.86
C SER A 89 7.64 6.26 -1.79
N LYS A 90 7.65 4.94 -1.60
CA LYS A 90 6.73 4.23 -0.69
C LYS A 90 7.42 3.36 0.34
N GLN A 91 8.75 3.39 0.39
CA GLN A 91 9.52 2.65 1.38
C GLN A 91 10.84 3.34 1.70
N VAL A 92 11.31 3.12 2.92
CA VAL A 92 12.61 3.62 3.40
C VAL A 92 13.27 2.51 4.20
N THR A 93 14.54 2.25 3.91
CA THR A 93 15.34 1.27 4.64
C THR A 93 16.31 2.00 5.56
N VAL A 94 16.26 1.68 6.85
CA VAL A 94 17.17 2.20 7.87
C VAL A 94 18.04 1.10 8.44
N ARG A 95 19.24 1.46 8.89
CA ARG A 95 20.18 0.57 9.58
C ARG A 95 20.67 1.21 10.87
N TRP A 96 21.19 0.39 11.78
CA TRP A 96 21.77 0.87 13.04
C TRP A 96 22.97 0.02 13.47
N GLU A 97 23.72 0.52 14.46
CA GLU A 97 24.81 -0.22 15.08
C GLU A 97 24.27 -1.44 15.87
N PRO A 98 24.80 -2.65 15.65
CA PRO A 98 24.42 -3.83 16.44
C PRO A 98 24.65 -3.62 17.94
N PHE A 99 23.72 -4.11 18.75
CA PHE A 99 23.85 -4.07 20.22
C PHE A 99 23.50 -5.41 20.84
N GLY A 100 24.09 -5.69 22.00
CA GLY A 100 23.90 -6.95 22.71
C GLY A 100 23.39 -6.75 24.15
N TYR A 101 23.57 -7.78 24.96
CA TYR A 101 23.16 -7.79 26.37
C TYR A 101 23.75 -6.64 27.20
N ASN A 102 24.95 -6.16 26.81
CA ASN A 102 25.58 -4.98 27.41
C ASN A 102 24.69 -3.73 27.33
N VAL A 103 23.86 -3.60 26.30
CA VAL A 103 22.91 -2.49 26.12
C VAL A 103 21.53 -2.88 26.61
N THR A 104 21.01 -4.06 26.22
CA THR A 104 19.61 -4.43 26.48
C THR A 104 19.33 -4.76 27.95
N ARG A 105 20.34 -5.21 28.70
CA ARG A 105 20.25 -5.63 30.11
C ARG A 105 19.20 -6.72 30.40
N CYS A 106 18.59 -7.29 29.36
CA CYS A 106 17.54 -8.29 29.41
C CYS A 106 17.56 -9.11 28.11
N HIS A 107 17.30 -10.41 28.20
CA HIS A 107 17.16 -11.29 27.02
C HIS A 107 15.78 -11.15 26.36
N SER A 108 14.78 -10.68 27.12
CA SER A 108 13.46 -10.33 26.61
C SER A 108 13.41 -8.83 26.36
N TYR A 109 13.52 -8.43 25.10
CA TYR A 109 13.45 -7.04 24.66
C TYR A 109 12.77 -6.98 23.29
N ASN A 110 12.25 -5.80 22.94
CA ASN A 110 11.78 -5.49 21.60
C ASN A 110 12.47 -4.21 21.10
N LEU A 111 12.81 -4.23 19.83
CA LEU A 111 13.21 -3.05 19.09
C LEU A 111 12.08 -2.72 18.12
N THR A 112 11.64 -1.48 18.11
CA THR A 112 10.65 -0.99 17.16
C THR A 112 11.17 0.24 16.45
N VAL A 113 10.80 0.39 15.19
CA VAL A 113 10.96 1.64 14.47
C VAL A 113 9.68 2.44 14.66
N GLN A 114 9.81 3.64 15.24
CA GLN A 114 8.73 4.61 15.34
C GLN A 114 8.97 5.68 14.31
N TYR A 115 7.96 5.97 13.50
CA TYR A 115 8.03 7.02 12.49
C TYR A 115 6.79 7.90 12.52
N ARG A 116 7.01 9.19 12.28
CA ARG A 116 5.98 10.22 12.21
C ARG A 116 5.98 10.87 10.83
N SER A 117 4.78 11.02 10.27
CA SER A 117 4.54 11.68 8.99
C SER A 117 3.37 12.65 9.08
N LEU A 118 3.47 13.79 8.41
CA LEU A 118 2.34 14.70 8.22
C LEU A 118 1.58 14.31 6.96
N VAL A 119 0.46 13.60 7.11
CA VAL A 119 -0.40 13.21 5.98
C VAL A 119 -1.71 13.99 6.10
N ALA A 120 -2.03 14.79 5.07
CA ALA A 120 -3.25 15.60 5.02
C ALA A 120 -3.47 16.51 6.25
N GLY A 121 -2.39 17.06 6.82
CA GLY A 121 -2.44 17.98 7.96
C GLY A 121 -2.68 17.32 9.33
N LYS A 122 -2.64 15.98 9.40
CA LYS A 122 -2.63 15.24 10.67
C LYS A 122 -1.27 14.59 10.88
N ASP A 123 -0.77 14.71 12.10
CA ASP A 123 0.38 13.91 12.54
C ASP A 123 -0.05 12.46 12.70
N GLU A 124 0.48 11.58 11.87
CA GLU A 124 0.37 10.14 12.02
C GLU A 124 1.68 9.58 12.58
N THR A 125 1.59 8.93 13.74
CA THR A 125 2.70 8.17 14.33
C THR A 125 2.40 6.69 14.20
N ARG A 126 3.37 5.93 13.68
CA ARG A 126 3.28 4.48 13.52
C ARG A 126 4.52 3.82 14.11
N GLU A 127 4.36 2.55 14.46
CA GLU A 127 5.41 1.75 15.09
C GLU A 127 5.42 0.35 14.46
N GLU A 128 6.60 -0.12 14.06
CA GLU A 128 6.80 -1.44 13.46
C GLU A 128 7.91 -2.19 14.21
N VAL A 129 7.71 -3.49 14.45
CA VAL A 129 8.71 -4.31 15.13
C VAL A 129 9.86 -4.64 14.19
N CYS A 130 11.09 -4.38 14.66
CA CYS A 130 12.31 -4.77 13.97
C CYS A 130 12.68 -6.20 14.34
N TYR A 131 12.71 -7.11 13.37
CA TYR A 131 13.03 -8.52 13.61
C TYR A 131 14.53 -8.84 13.43
N ASP A 132 15.26 -8.06 12.62
CA ASP A 132 16.68 -8.24 12.37
C ASP A 132 17.52 -7.41 13.36
N THR A 133 17.56 -7.82 14.63
CA THR A 133 18.36 -7.12 15.67
C THR A 133 19.72 -7.77 15.94
N LEU A 134 19.90 -9.02 15.52
CA LEU A 134 21.09 -9.84 15.77
C LEU A 134 22.03 -9.92 14.56
N GLY A 135 21.65 -9.33 13.43
CA GLY A 135 22.48 -9.24 12.24
C GLY A 135 23.76 -8.44 12.48
N ARG A 136 24.77 -8.67 11.63
CA ARG A 136 26.01 -7.87 11.61
C ARG A 136 25.74 -6.42 11.21
N ASP A 137 24.76 -6.24 10.33
CA ASP A 137 24.33 -4.95 9.76
C ASP A 137 22.79 -4.89 9.85
N PRO A 138 22.22 -4.73 11.05
CA PRO A 138 20.79 -4.85 11.29
C PRO A 138 20.04 -3.71 10.59
N GLN A 139 18.95 -4.05 9.92
CA GLN A 139 18.18 -3.12 9.11
C GLN A 139 16.68 -3.39 9.18
N HIS A 140 15.90 -2.35 8.90
CA HIS A 140 14.44 -2.43 8.77
C HIS A 140 13.97 -1.60 7.59
N THR A 141 13.03 -2.14 6.81
CA THR A 141 12.37 -1.42 5.73
C THR A 141 10.95 -1.06 6.15
N ILE A 142 10.69 0.24 6.26
CA ILE A 142 9.35 0.78 6.47
C ILE A 142 8.65 0.79 5.11
N HIS A 143 7.46 0.21 5.03
CA HIS A 143 6.69 0.09 3.79
C HIS A 143 5.41 0.94 3.83
N ASN A 144 4.75 1.05 2.67
CA ASN A 144 3.45 1.73 2.52
C ASN A 144 3.48 3.20 2.97
N LEU A 145 4.61 3.88 2.73
CA LEU A 145 4.78 5.30 2.99
C LEU A 145 4.07 6.14 1.92
N THR A 146 3.76 7.39 2.28
CA THR A 146 3.23 8.37 1.32
C THR A 146 4.41 8.99 0.56
N PRO A 147 4.38 9.06 -0.78
CA PRO A 147 5.42 9.73 -1.55
C PRO A 147 5.59 11.21 -1.22
N TYR A 148 6.80 11.73 -1.45
CA TYR A 148 7.16 13.13 -1.26
C TYR A 148 6.76 13.71 0.12
N THR A 149 6.90 12.92 1.17
CA THR A 149 6.47 13.26 2.53
C THR A 149 7.66 13.26 3.48
N ASN A 150 7.77 14.29 4.32
CA ASN A 150 8.78 14.33 5.37
C ASN A 150 8.45 13.31 6.46
N LEU A 151 9.45 12.54 6.83
CA LEU A 151 9.42 11.49 7.84
C LEU A 151 10.41 11.80 8.94
N SER A 152 9.96 11.59 10.16
CA SER A 152 10.76 11.65 11.37
C SER A 152 10.84 10.25 11.96
N VAL A 153 12.02 9.65 11.97
CA VAL A 153 12.23 8.24 12.28
C VAL A 153 13.13 8.10 13.50
N LYS A 154 12.77 7.23 14.43
CA LYS A 154 13.61 6.83 15.56
C LYS A 154 13.41 5.36 15.91
N LEU A 155 14.38 4.78 16.60
CA LEU A 155 14.29 3.43 17.14
C LEU A 155 13.96 3.49 18.63
N VAL A 156 13.02 2.65 19.06
CA VAL A 156 12.59 2.52 20.45
C VAL A 156 12.99 1.12 20.94
N LEU A 157 13.96 1.07 21.85
CA LEU A 157 14.40 -0.14 22.52
C LEU A 157 13.66 -0.25 23.86
N LYS A 158 12.88 -1.30 24.02
CA LYS A 158 12.10 -1.53 25.23
C LYS A 158 12.37 -2.92 25.81
N ASN A 159 12.45 -2.97 27.13
CA ASN A 159 12.49 -4.20 27.91
C ASN A 159 11.47 -4.07 29.07
N PRO A 160 11.28 -5.10 29.92
CA PRO A 160 10.34 -5.02 31.04
C PRO A 160 10.63 -3.90 32.06
N GLU A 161 11.89 -3.46 32.16
CA GLU A 161 12.33 -2.47 33.16
C GLU A 161 12.28 -1.03 32.64
N GLY A 162 12.29 -0.81 31.32
CA GLY A 162 12.28 0.54 30.77
C GLY A 162 12.38 0.64 29.24
N VAL A 163 12.53 1.89 28.79
CA VAL A 163 12.56 2.28 27.37
C VAL A 163 13.71 3.25 27.15
N LYS A 164 14.44 3.09 26.05
CA LYS A 164 15.39 4.08 25.54
C LYS A 164 15.20 4.27 24.04
N GLU A 165 15.37 5.51 23.58
CA GLU A 165 15.18 5.89 22.18
C GLU A 165 16.53 6.25 21.53
N SER A 166 16.65 6.03 20.22
CA SER A 166 17.73 6.62 19.43
C SER A 166 17.49 8.13 19.25
N PRO A 167 18.50 8.90 18.82
CA PRO A 167 18.27 10.20 18.21
C PRO A 167 17.25 10.09 17.07
N GLU A 168 16.45 11.13 16.89
CA GLU A 168 15.48 11.24 15.81
C GLU A 168 16.17 11.67 14.52
N MET A 169 15.78 11.06 13.40
CA MET A 169 16.33 11.28 12.07
C MET A 169 15.22 11.76 11.12
N GLU A 170 15.45 12.90 10.48
CA GLU A 170 14.53 13.46 9.49
C GLU A 170 14.99 13.11 8.06
N LEU A 171 14.04 12.70 7.23
CA LEU A 171 14.26 12.39 5.81
C LEU A 171 12.96 12.64 5.02
N GLN A 172 13.03 12.68 3.70
CA GLN A 172 11.86 12.82 2.83
C GLN A 172 11.78 11.64 1.88
N THR A 173 10.60 11.05 1.71
CA THR A 173 10.39 10.02 0.68
C THR A 173 10.54 10.60 -0.73
N ASP A 174 10.96 9.76 -1.66
CA ASP A 174 11.10 10.14 -3.06
C ASP A 174 9.76 10.58 -3.67
N GLU A 175 9.84 11.40 -4.73
CA GLU A 175 8.66 11.70 -5.57
C GLU A 175 8.10 10.43 -6.22
N ASP A 176 6.83 10.48 -6.60
CA ASP A 176 6.16 9.50 -7.47
C ASP A 176 5.37 10.23 -8.56
N VAL A 177 4.78 9.49 -9.50
CA VAL A 177 3.84 10.07 -10.46
C VAL A 177 2.61 10.63 -9.72
N PRO A 178 2.05 11.77 -10.15
CA PRO A 178 0.90 12.37 -9.49
C PRO A 178 -0.37 11.53 -9.70
N GLY A 179 -1.39 11.78 -8.89
CA GLY A 179 -2.74 11.30 -9.13
C GLY A 179 -3.41 11.96 -10.34
N ALA A 180 -4.62 11.50 -10.67
CA ALA A 180 -5.41 12.11 -11.73
C ALA A 180 -5.82 13.54 -11.35
N VAL A 181 -5.94 14.41 -12.35
CA VAL A 181 -6.60 15.70 -12.16
C VAL A 181 -8.08 15.45 -11.79
N PRO A 182 -8.64 16.12 -10.77
CA PRO A 182 -10.00 15.83 -10.32
C PRO A 182 -11.01 16.19 -11.42
N VAL A 183 -11.85 15.24 -11.83
CA VAL A 183 -12.81 15.38 -12.94
C VAL A 183 -13.73 16.57 -12.71
N GLU A 184 -14.21 16.73 -11.48
CA GLU A 184 -15.11 17.80 -11.04
C GLU A 184 -14.48 19.19 -11.08
N SER A 185 -13.14 19.27 -11.19
CA SER A 185 -12.44 20.54 -11.36
C SER A 185 -12.34 21.00 -12.82
N ILE A 186 -12.61 20.10 -13.77
CA ILE A 186 -12.43 20.37 -15.20
C ILE A 186 -13.66 21.08 -15.74
N GLN A 187 -13.47 22.31 -16.18
CA GLN A 187 -14.52 23.18 -16.69
C GLN A 187 -14.22 23.56 -18.15
N GLY A 188 -15.17 23.30 -19.04
CA GLY A 188 -15.11 23.69 -20.45
C GLY A 188 -16.11 24.82 -20.74
N SER A 189 -15.61 25.97 -21.18
CA SER A 189 -16.43 27.07 -21.69
C SER A 189 -16.40 27.07 -23.22
N ALA A 190 -17.46 26.51 -23.81
CA ALA A 190 -17.57 26.31 -25.25
C ALA A 190 -18.12 27.55 -25.98
N TYR A 191 -17.51 27.86 -27.11
CA TYR A 191 -17.95 28.84 -28.10
C TYR A 191 -18.07 28.14 -29.46
N GLU A 192 -18.32 28.91 -30.51
CA GLU A 192 -18.49 28.39 -31.88
C GLU A 192 -17.22 27.71 -32.40
N GLU A 193 -16.09 28.43 -32.44
CA GLU A 193 -14.82 27.91 -32.99
C GLU A 193 -13.69 27.83 -31.95
N LYS A 194 -14.04 27.93 -30.67
CA LYS A 194 -13.06 27.91 -29.59
C LYS A 194 -13.63 27.31 -28.32
N MET A 195 -12.74 26.84 -27.45
CA MET A 195 -13.11 26.42 -26.11
C MET A 195 -12.02 26.78 -25.11
N ILE A 196 -12.45 27.25 -23.94
CA ILE A 196 -11.58 27.51 -22.80
C ILE A 196 -11.70 26.34 -21.83
N LEU A 197 -10.62 25.61 -21.61
CA LEU A 197 -10.54 24.54 -20.63
C LEU A 197 -9.81 25.06 -19.38
N LYS A 198 -10.39 24.82 -18.20
CA LYS A 198 -9.78 25.11 -16.90
C LYS A 198 -9.81 23.87 -16.03
N TRP A 199 -8.81 23.71 -15.16
CA TRP A 199 -8.70 22.59 -14.24
C TRP A 199 -8.06 23.01 -12.92
N ARG A 200 -8.04 22.11 -11.93
CA ARG A 200 -7.20 22.25 -10.72
C ARG A 200 -6.08 21.23 -10.73
N GLU A 201 -5.12 21.39 -9.84
CA GLU A 201 -4.07 20.40 -9.63
C GLU A 201 -4.63 19.07 -9.07
N PRO A 202 -3.91 17.94 -9.27
CA PRO A 202 -4.24 16.68 -8.61
C PRO A 202 -4.31 16.83 -7.09
N ALA A 203 -5.32 16.23 -6.46
CA ALA A 203 -5.44 16.23 -5.00
C ALA A 203 -4.26 15.51 -4.31
N GLN A 204 -3.67 14.54 -5.01
CA GLN A 204 -2.49 13.80 -4.60
C GLN A 204 -1.39 14.09 -5.60
N THR A 205 -0.52 15.04 -5.30
CA THR A 205 0.57 15.43 -6.23
C THR A 205 1.75 14.48 -6.16
N TYR A 206 2.00 13.86 -5.00
CA TYR A 206 3.11 12.92 -4.76
C TYR A 206 4.48 13.46 -5.18
N GLY A 207 4.62 14.77 -5.21
CA GLY A 207 5.77 15.46 -5.78
C GLY A 207 5.43 16.89 -6.18
N ILE A 208 6.38 17.54 -6.86
CA ILE A 208 6.17 18.86 -7.44
C ILE A 208 5.61 18.67 -8.85
N ILE A 209 4.41 19.21 -9.12
CA ILE A 209 3.87 19.21 -10.47
C ILE A 209 4.79 20.05 -11.37
N THR A 210 5.23 19.49 -12.49
CA THR A 210 6.11 20.15 -13.47
C THR A 210 5.34 20.60 -14.71
N GLN A 211 4.39 19.78 -15.19
CA GLN A 211 3.69 20.00 -16.45
C GLN A 211 2.32 19.32 -16.48
N TYR A 212 1.39 19.92 -17.24
CA TYR A 212 0.16 19.31 -17.71
C TYR A 212 0.24 19.04 -19.21
N GLU A 213 -0.20 17.85 -19.63
CA GLU A 213 -0.43 17.52 -21.03
C GLU A 213 -1.94 17.42 -21.28
N ILE A 214 -2.42 18.13 -22.30
CA ILE A 214 -3.80 18.02 -22.77
C ILE A 214 -3.78 17.60 -24.23
N SER A 215 -4.33 16.44 -24.52
CA SER A 215 -4.64 16.03 -25.89
C SER A 215 -6.13 16.13 -26.16
N TYR A 216 -6.50 16.54 -27.37
CA TYR A 216 -7.89 16.63 -27.79
C TYR A 216 -8.11 15.90 -29.11
N LYS A 217 -9.33 15.40 -29.30
CA LYS A 217 -9.80 14.83 -30.57
C LYS A 217 -11.28 15.07 -30.76
N THR A 218 -11.73 15.32 -31.98
CA THR A 218 -13.16 15.34 -32.29
C THR A 218 -13.73 13.93 -32.25
N VAL A 219 -14.89 13.76 -31.61
CA VAL A 219 -15.56 12.45 -31.47
C VAL A 219 -16.90 12.40 -32.20
N SER A 220 -17.58 13.53 -32.38
CA SER A 220 -18.81 13.61 -33.15
C SER A 220 -19.05 15.05 -33.63
N SER A 221 -19.87 15.21 -34.66
CA SER A 221 -20.36 16.52 -35.13
C SER A 221 -21.84 16.43 -35.51
N PHE A 222 -22.52 17.57 -35.43
CA PHE A 222 -23.85 17.73 -36.02
C PHE A 222 -23.82 17.85 -37.55
N ASP A 223 -22.66 18.13 -38.15
CA ASP A 223 -22.46 18.09 -39.58
C ASP A 223 -21.99 16.68 -40.01
N PRO A 224 -22.82 15.90 -40.72
CA PRO A 224 -22.48 14.54 -41.14
C PRO A 224 -21.44 14.49 -42.27
N GLU A 225 -21.19 15.60 -42.97
CA GLU A 225 -20.20 15.67 -44.06
C GLU A 225 -18.79 16.02 -43.55
N LEU A 226 -18.66 16.36 -42.27
CA LEU A 226 -17.42 16.82 -41.66
C LEU A 226 -16.46 15.66 -41.38
N ASP A 227 -15.25 15.73 -41.96
CA ASP A 227 -14.18 14.79 -41.63
C ASP A 227 -13.57 15.11 -40.25
N LEU A 228 -13.85 14.24 -39.29
CA LEU A 228 -13.43 14.38 -37.89
C LEU A 228 -11.98 13.95 -37.65
N SER A 229 -11.36 13.22 -38.59
CA SER A 229 -10.03 12.61 -38.39
C SER A 229 -8.91 13.65 -38.24
N ASN A 230 -9.07 14.81 -38.86
CA ASN A 230 -8.05 15.86 -38.92
C ASN A 230 -8.06 16.81 -37.71
N GLN A 231 -9.05 16.71 -36.83
CA GLN A 231 -9.17 17.58 -35.66
C GLN A 231 -8.71 16.88 -34.38
N SER A 232 -7.40 16.80 -34.24
CA SER A 232 -6.76 16.36 -33.00
C SER A 232 -5.47 17.13 -32.75
N GLY A 233 -5.02 17.13 -31.50
CA GLY A 233 -3.79 17.79 -31.14
C GLY A 233 -3.40 17.55 -29.70
N LYS A 234 -2.22 18.05 -29.34
CA LYS A 234 -1.67 17.96 -27.99
C LYS A 234 -1.02 19.28 -27.62
N VAL A 235 -1.26 19.74 -26.40
CA VAL A 235 -0.59 20.92 -25.84
C VAL A 235 0.01 20.57 -24.49
N LEU A 236 1.08 21.28 -24.17
CA LEU A 236 1.83 21.16 -22.94
C LEU A 236 1.79 22.49 -22.20
N LYS A 237 1.43 22.47 -20.91
CA LYS A 237 1.29 23.65 -20.05
C LYS A 237 2.17 23.49 -18.81
N HIS A 238 2.80 24.57 -18.37
CA HIS A 238 3.58 24.54 -17.13
C HIS A 238 2.68 24.35 -15.91
N ALA A 239 3.26 23.94 -14.78
CA ALA A 239 2.53 23.67 -13.55
C ALA A 239 1.67 24.84 -13.03
N ASN A 240 2.10 26.08 -13.27
CA ASN A 240 1.38 27.29 -12.89
C ASN A 240 0.26 27.69 -13.87
N GLU A 241 0.09 26.95 -14.98
CA GLU A 241 -0.90 27.23 -16.02
C GLU A 241 -2.03 26.20 -15.98
N THR A 242 -3.10 26.51 -15.24
CA THR A 242 -4.26 25.63 -15.07
C THR A 242 -5.43 25.95 -16.02
N SER A 243 -5.11 26.58 -17.15
CA SER A 243 -6.08 26.88 -18.20
C SER A 243 -5.45 26.91 -19.58
N HIS A 244 -6.25 26.60 -20.60
CA HIS A 244 -5.86 26.68 -22.00
C HIS A 244 -7.03 27.04 -22.89
N ILE A 245 -6.76 27.76 -23.99
CA ILE A 245 -7.75 28.14 -24.99
C ILE A 245 -7.43 27.37 -26.27
N PHE A 246 -8.33 26.46 -26.64
CA PHE A 246 -8.32 25.78 -27.93
C PHE A 246 -9.04 26.65 -28.96
N LEU A 247 -8.40 26.88 -30.11
CA LEU A 247 -8.89 27.74 -31.20
C LEU A 247 -9.04 26.93 -32.49
N GLY A 248 -9.85 27.41 -33.43
CA GLY A 248 -10.04 26.75 -34.74
C GLY A 248 -10.76 25.42 -34.63
N LEU A 249 -11.61 25.26 -33.61
CA LEU A 249 -12.45 24.09 -33.44
C LEU A 249 -13.65 24.17 -34.40
N TYR A 250 -14.15 23.03 -34.85
CA TYR A 250 -15.35 23.01 -35.67
C TYR A 250 -16.59 23.33 -34.82
N PRO A 251 -17.50 24.19 -35.31
CA PRO A 251 -18.79 24.46 -34.66
C PRO A 251 -19.64 23.21 -34.54
N GLY A 252 -20.52 23.16 -33.54
CA GLY A 252 -21.44 22.05 -33.33
C GLY A 252 -20.78 20.67 -33.21
N SER A 253 -19.53 20.61 -32.76
CA SER A 253 -18.72 19.40 -32.71
C SER A 253 -18.34 19.07 -31.29
N THR A 254 -18.42 17.79 -30.93
CA THR A 254 -18.03 17.28 -29.61
C THR A 254 -16.58 16.86 -29.65
N TYR A 255 -15.82 17.38 -28.69
CA TYR A 255 -14.41 17.11 -28.52
C TYR A 255 -14.16 16.36 -27.22
N SER A 256 -13.30 15.35 -27.27
CA SER A 256 -12.79 14.61 -26.12
C SER A 256 -11.41 15.14 -25.73
N PHE A 257 -11.28 15.60 -24.49
CA PHE A 257 -10.04 16.10 -23.90
C PHE A 257 -9.50 15.06 -22.93
N THR A 258 -8.25 14.69 -23.10
CA THR A 258 -7.50 13.84 -22.18
C THR A 258 -6.44 14.70 -21.52
N LEU A 259 -6.53 14.87 -20.20
CA LEU A 259 -5.64 15.69 -19.39
C LEU A 259 -4.84 14.79 -18.43
N ARG A 260 -3.53 15.02 -18.29
CA ARG A 260 -2.70 14.37 -17.28
C ARG A 260 -1.63 15.32 -16.75
N ALA A 261 -1.31 15.18 -15.47
CA ALA A 261 -0.26 15.92 -14.80
C ALA A 261 1.03 15.08 -14.74
N SER A 262 2.17 15.73 -14.49
CA SER A 262 3.45 15.05 -14.30
C SER A 262 4.29 15.69 -13.19
N THR A 263 5.14 14.86 -12.59
CA THR A 263 6.23 15.23 -11.66
C THR A 263 7.57 14.90 -12.32
N ALA A 264 8.68 15.02 -11.59
CA ALA A 264 10.00 14.56 -12.07
C ALA A 264 10.04 13.06 -12.41
N LYS A 265 9.13 12.25 -11.84
CA LYS A 265 9.05 10.80 -12.09
C LYS A 265 8.18 10.42 -13.29
N GLY A 266 7.49 11.38 -13.90
CA GLY A 266 6.71 11.18 -15.13
C GLY A 266 5.23 11.52 -14.99
N TYR A 267 4.44 11.04 -15.94
CA TYR A 267 3.01 11.34 -16.05
C TYR A 267 2.15 10.43 -15.18
N GLY A 268 1.22 11.06 -14.46
CA GLY A 268 0.15 10.39 -13.74
C GLY A 268 -0.94 9.84 -14.68
N PRO A 269 -2.00 9.23 -14.11
CA PRO A 269 -3.11 8.70 -14.88
C PRO A 269 -3.88 9.82 -15.60
N PRO A 270 -4.35 9.57 -16.83
CA PRO A 270 -5.12 10.54 -17.58
C PRO A 270 -6.58 10.59 -17.11
N VAL A 271 -7.18 11.77 -17.28
CA VAL A 271 -8.62 12.00 -17.11
C VAL A 271 -9.23 12.48 -18.42
N ILE A 272 -10.41 11.94 -18.76
CA ILE A 272 -11.10 12.23 -20.01
C ILE A 272 -12.38 13.01 -19.74
N THR A 273 -12.58 14.11 -20.44
CA THR A 273 -13.82 14.91 -20.42
C THR A 273 -14.26 15.22 -21.85
N GLN A 274 -15.54 15.53 -22.03
CA GLN A 274 -16.08 15.88 -23.35
C GLN A 274 -16.86 17.17 -23.27
N PHE A 275 -16.72 18.00 -24.30
CA PHE A 275 -17.43 19.26 -24.44
C PHE A 275 -17.79 19.48 -25.90
N THR A 276 -18.93 20.14 -26.13
CA THR A 276 -19.45 20.41 -27.47
C THR A 276 -19.38 21.91 -27.75
N THR A 277 -18.77 22.27 -28.88
CA THR A 277 -18.76 23.66 -29.37
C THR A 277 -20.18 24.12 -29.71
N LYS A 278 -20.42 25.42 -29.61
CA LYS A 278 -21.70 25.99 -30.01
C LYS A 278 -21.88 25.84 -31.52
N ILE A 279 -23.11 25.68 -31.95
CA ILE A 279 -23.45 25.66 -33.37
C ILE A 279 -23.28 27.08 -33.91
N SER A 280 -22.77 27.22 -35.12
CA SER A 280 -22.79 28.49 -35.84
C SER A 280 -24.24 28.95 -36.04
N GLY A 281 -24.49 30.23 -35.82
CA GLY A 281 -25.74 30.84 -36.29
C GLY A 281 -25.77 30.68 -37.81
N GLN A 282 -26.79 30.00 -38.34
CA GLN A 282 -26.88 29.70 -39.76
C GLN A 282 -26.64 30.97 -40.60
N SER A 283 -25.51 31.05 -41.31
CA SER A 283 -25.45 31.88 -42.51
C SER A 283 -26.23 31.13 -43.59
N LEU A 284 -27.57 31.21 -43.52
CA LEU A 284 -28.43 30.96 -44.67
C LEU A 284 -28.14 32.03 -45.71
N ALA A 285 -26.99 31.93 -46.39
CA ALA A 285 -26.85 32.55 -47.70
C ALA A 285 -27.79 31.77 -48.62
N PRO A 286 -28.85 32.38 -49.17
CA PRO A 286 -29.77 31.67 -50.05
C PRO A 286 -28.96 31.17 -51.24
N ARG A 287 -28.79 29.86 -51.37
CA ARG A 287 -28.23 29.27 -52.58
C ARG A 287 -29.22 29.56 -53.71
N HIS A 288 -28.86 30.53 -54.54
CA HIS A 288 -29.36 30.79 -55.89
C HIS A 288 -30.87 30.63 -56.11
N LEU A 289 -31.64 31.70 -55.83
CA LEU A 289 -32.79 32.00 -56.69
C LEU A 289 -32.25 32.59 -57.99
N ALA A 290 -31.96 31.72 -58.96
CA ALA A 290 -31.75 32.17 -60.34
C ALA A 290 -33.04 32.86 -60.83
N PRO A 291 -32.99 34.10 -61.37
CA PRO A 291 -34.16 34.69 -62.00
C PRO A 291 -34.49 33.84 -63.23
N ARG A 292 -35.64 33.18 -63.22
CA ARG A 292 -36.21 32.62 -64.46
C ARG A 292 -36.49 33.80 -65.39
N HIS A 293 -35.73 33.89 -66.47
CA HIS A 293 -35.98 34.79 -67.59
C HIS A 293 -37.45 34.70 -68.03
N LEU A 294 -38.14 35.84 -67.98
CA LEU A 294 -39.43 36.03 -68.64
C LEU A 294 -39.22 35.90 -70.15
N ALA A 295 -39.86 34.91 -70.77
CA ALA A 295 -39.93 34.78 -72.22
C ALA A 295 -40.83 35.90 -72.79
N PRO A 296 -40.46 36.56 -73.90
CA PRO A 296 -41.31 37.55 -74.53
C PRO A 296 -42.48 36.88 -75.29
N SER A 297 -43.66 37.48 -75.15
CA SER A 297 -44.90 37.08 -75.80
C SER A 297 -44.80 37.11 -77.33
N PRO A 298 -45.33 36.11 -78.07
CA PRO A 298 -45.39 36.18 -79.52
C PRO A 298 -46.53 37.11 -79.97
N LEU A 299 -46.15 38.07 -80.82
CA LEU A 299 -47.06 38.91 -81.59
C LEU A 299 -47.88 38.04 -82.56
N ALA A 300 -49.19 38.27 -82.58
CA ALA A 300 -50.09 37.70 -83.59
C ALA A 300 -49.84 38.34 -84.96
N PRO A 301 -49.84 37.58 -86.07
CA PRO A 301 -49.93 38.17 -87.39
C PRO A 301 -51.39 38.47 -87.76
N SER A 302 -51.59 39.66 -88.29
CA SER A 302 -52.78 40.13 -88.98
C SER A 302 -52.90 39.54 -90.39
N SER A 303 -54.16 39.35 -90.80
CA SER A 303 -54.69 39.05 -92.15
C SER A 303 -54.80 37.58 -92.55
#